data_AF-A0AAW3HNF7-F1
#
_entry.id   AF-A0AAW3HNF7-F1
#
_cell.length_a   1.000
_cell.length_b   1.000
_cell.length_c   1.000
_cell.angle_alpha   90.00
_cell.angle_beta   90.00
_cell.angle_gamma   90.00
#
_symmetry.space_group_name_H-M   'P 1'
#
loop_
_entity.id
_entity.type
_entity.pdbx_description
1 polymer ?
#
loop_
_entity_poly.entity_id
_entity_poly.type
_entity_poly.pdbx_seq_one_letter_code
_entity_poly.pdbx_strand_id
1 'polypeptide(L)'
;MENSGFKIKFDKNTIDHLGIKLYSKFPPVIAELISNSYDADAENVVIEIDYNNKIVTVTDDGIGMNHEELNENFLKIGRNRRKAEGTGLSKIKGRKVTGKKGLGKLAVFGIANTIEVHSIKEGIKNAFSMNYDELKAEIKDEYKPKALYENEKTDELPQTQVIIKEITQKNIMDIDTLAYNLSKRFSFYDSDFKVELVDLTSDRRIEITKSIYFEKLDKEFDWNFPDDFESELSQTEWFEWLKSHNVSGKIFTKKTPLNKSEAGFYIYVRNKLAAENDFFDDRANDTFNGYVTGYFNIDFIDDSNEADFISTDRKNILWEADEDTAKLKQYLNKLVSKVSNSWRKKRKDKKEEQLQLPEDFFEGMSKLEISSINKVKDTLIANSIETDNIDSLKRILDSMKTLYKFESFQNYIAELDDEDLTVDKVEKITTDWEYIESKELAKISIGRIKAIEQFEKYVRNDASETKVIQPFLEKFPWILDPRITTFEREVTFKKILKENFPDTELEEKNRRLDFLCNLVNGELIIIELKRPRIKISLKEIRQAREYERFLLKNHKESIANGVKTFLISDSFVMDDETTDFYSSLEDTGKLYIKSYSDLLQQAKQYNKDYITRYKEIESIYKPDKEV
;
A
#
# COMPACT_ATOMS: atom_id res chain seq x y z
N MET A 1 72.21 31.15 7.89
CA MET A 1 70.83 31.25 8.38
C MET A 1 70.38 29.84 8.73
N GLU A 2 70.28 29.54 10.02
CA GLU A 2 69.85 28.23 10.51
C GLU A 2 68.35 28.06 10.28
N ASN A 3 67.99 27.42 9.17
CA ASN A 3 66.66 26.89 8.97
C ASN A 3 66.73 25.39 9.27
N SER A 4 66.88 25.05 10.56
CA SER A 4 66.76 23.67 11.05
C SER A 4 65.34 23.43 11.58
N GLY A 5 64.71 22.35 11.12
CA GLY A 5 63.35 21.95 11.49
C GLY A 5 62.32 22.03 10.35
N PHE A 6 61.28 21.21 10.42
CA PHE A 6 60.13 21.24 9.52
C PHE A 6 59.09 22.26 10.03
N LYS A 7 58.50 23.05 9.14
CA LYS A 7 57.47 24.05 9.46
C LYS A 7 56.25 23.82 8.56
N ILE A 8 55.06 23.73 9.15
CA ILE A 8 53.79 23.80 8.42
C ILE A 8 53.41 25.28 8.29
N LYS A 9 53.04 25.70 7.08
CA LYS A 9 52.52 27.04 6.79
C LYS A 9 51.08 26.90 6.30
N PHE A 10 50.19 27.75 6.79
CA PHE A 10 48.80 27.79 6.34
C PHE A 10 48.68 28.78 5.19
N ASP A 11 48.13 28.32 4.06
CA ASP A 11 47.87 29.17 2.91
C ASP A 11 46.55 29.93 3.09
N LYS A 12 46.41 31.13 2.54
CA LYS A 12 45.17 31.93 2.66
C LYS A 12 43.96 31.24 2.04
N ASN A 13 44.17 30.38 1.04
CA ASN A 13 43.12 29.54 0.46
C ASN A 13 42.57 28.50 1.45
N THR A 14 43.19 28.32 2.63
CA THR A 14 42.62 27.51 3.71
C THR A 14 41.25 28.04 4.15
N ILE A 15 41.02 29.35 4.08
CA ILE A 15 39.72 29.98 4.37
C ILE A 15 38.67 29.58 3.31
N ASP A 16 39.05 29.50 2.04
CA ASP A 16 38.16 29.04 0.96
C ASP A 16 37.67 27.63 1.21
N HIS A 17 38.57 26.74 1.63
CA HIS A 17 38.27 25.33 1.84
C HIS A 17 37.54 25.05 3.14
N LEU A 18 37.78 25.82 4.21
CA LEU A 18 37.22 25.57 5.55
C LEU A 18 35.99 26.41 5.90
N GLY A 19 35.69 27.49 5.17
CA GLY A 19 34.55 28.37 5.46
C GLY A 19 33.58 28.54 4.29
N ILE A 20 34.11 28.73 3.08
CA ILE A 20 33.35 29.23 1.93
C ILE A 20 32.79 28.09 1.07
N LYS A 21 33.64 27.15 0.65
CA LYS A 21 33.23 26.03 -0.21
C LYS A 21 32.41 24.96 0.49
N LEU A 22 32.37 24.96 1.83
CA LEU A 22 31.54 24.02 2.61
C LEU A 22 30.04 24.30 2.45
N TYR A 23 29.67 25.55 2.12
CA TYR A 23 28.28 26.00 2.01
C TYR A 23 28.00 26.67 0.67
N SER A 24 27.95 25.88 -0.41
CA SER A 24 27.68 26.39 -1.77
C SER A 24 26.19 26.54 -2.10
N LYS A 25 25.30 26.12 -1.19
CA LYS A 25 23.85 26.15 -1.38
C LYS A 25 23.21 27.27 -0.56
N PHE A 26 22.15 27.84 -1.11
CA PHE A 26 21.46 28.98 -0.53
C PHE A 26 20.85 28.72 0.86
N PRO A 27 20.06 27.64 1.11
CA PRO A 27 19.42 27.46 2.42
C PRO A 27 20.39 27.27 3.60
N PRO A 28 21.48 26.48 3.49
CA PRO A 28 22.48 26.40 4.56
C PRO A 28 23.10 27.75 4.94
N VAL A 29 23.37 28.63 3.97
CA VAL A 29 23.93 29.97 4.23
C VAL A 29 22.95 30.84 5.01
N ILE A 30 21.70 30.89 4.58
CA ILE A 30 20.65 31.63 5.29
C ILE A 30 20.43 31.06 6.70
N ALA A 31 20.49 29.72 6.84
CA ALA A 31 20.43 29.08 8.14
C ALA A 31 21.57 29.55 9.08
N GLU A 32 22.81 29.71 8.61
CA GLU A 32 23.89 30.24 9.46
C GLU A 32 23.57 31.66 9.98
N LEU A 33 22.93 32.51 9.19
CA LEU A 33 22.51 33.85 9.64
C LEU A 33 21.38 33.78 10.67
N ILE A 34 20.33 32.98 10.42
CA ILE A 34 19.24 32.74 11.38
C ILE A 34 19.79 32.21 12.72
N SER A 35 20.75 31.29 12.66
CA SER A 35 21.45 30.71 13.82
C SER A 35 22.16 31.79 14.64
N ASN A 36 22.81 32.75 13.98
CA ASN A 36 23.50 33.85 14.64
C ASN A 36 22.50 34.80 15.31
N SER A 37 21.38 35.09 14.66
CA SER A 37 20.30 35.91 15.23
C SER A 37 19.70 35.25 16.48
N TYR A 38 19.46 33.93 16.44
CA TYR A 38 19.01 33.15 17.61
C TYR A 38 20.02 33.24 18.77
N ASP A 39 21.31 33.07 18.47
CA ASP A 39 22.40 33.19 19.43
C ASP A 39 22.60 34.64 19.95
N ALA A 40 22.02 35.65 19.28
CA ALA A 40 22.05 37.07 19.63
C ALA A 40 20.80 37.52 20.41
N ASP A 41 20.02 36.57 20.95
CA ASP A 41 18.82 36.81 21.75
C ASP A 41 17.65 37.48 20.98
N ALA A 42 17.66 37.46 19.64
CA ALA A 42 16.57 38.00 18.82
C ALA A 42 15.23 37.28 19.06
N GLU A 43 14.12 37.95 18.79
CA GLU A 43 12.76 37.40 18.74
C GLU A 43 12.22 37.30 17.33
N ASN A 44 12.60 38.24 16.47
CA ASN A 44 12.09 38.36 15.12
C ASN A 44 13.26 38.47 14.15
N VAL A 45 13.23 37.61 13.13
CA VAL A 45 14.14 37.67 12.00
C VAL A 45 13.33 37.84 10.72
N VAL A 46 13.66 38.85 9.94
CA VAL A 46 13.05 39.10 8.63
C VAL A 46 14.09 38.87 7.54
N ILE A 47 13.76 38.02 6.57
CA ILE A 47 14.61 37.71 5.43
C ILE A 47 13.91 38.21 4.17
N GLU A 48 14.40 39.33 3.65
CA GLU A 48 13.87 39.97 2.45
C GLU A 48 14.68 39.56 1.23
N ILE A 49 13.99 39.12 0.17
CA ILE A 49 14.61 38.66 -1.08
C ILE A 49 14.17 39.56 -2.22
N ASP A 50 15.12 40.32 -2.77
CA ASP A 50 14.96 41.04 -4.03
C ASP A 50 15.50 40.18 -5.18
N TYR A 51 14.60 39.47 -5.86
CA TYR A 51 14.96 38.61 -6.99
C TYR A 51 15.47 39.39 -8.20
N ASN A 52 15.06 40.65 -8.39
CA ASN A 52 15.44 41.47 -9.53
C ASN A 52 16.88 41.96 -9.39
N ASN A 53 17.23 42.50 -8.22
CA ASN A 53 18.58 43.01 -7.94
C ASN A 53 19.51 41.93 -7.39
N LYS A 54 18.99 40.73 -7.10
CA LYS A 54 19.71 39.62 -6.46
C LYS A 54 20.35 40.03 -5.14
N ILE A 55 19.53 40.64 -4.29
CA ILE A 55 19.93 41.08 -2.95
C ILE A 55 19.09 40.31 -1.94
N VAL A 56 19.73 39.85 -0.87
CA VAL A 56 19.05 39.21 0.25
C VAL A 56 19.46 39.91 1.53
N THR A 57 18.48 40.38 2.28
CA THR A 57 18.69 41.10 3.54
C THR A 57 18.16 40.26 4.68
N VAL A 58 19.01 39.94 5.66
CA VAL A 58 18.60 39.27 6.90
C VAL A 58 18.70 40.28 8.03
N THR A 59 17.58 40.61 8.66
CA THR A 59 17.52 41.57 9.77
C THR A 59 17.00 40.87 11.02
N ASP A 60 17.68 41.03 12.15
CA ASP A 60 17.25 40.56 13.46
C ASP A 60 17.17 41.69 14.49
N ASP A 61 16.24 41.55 15.43
CA ASP A 61 16.03 42.45 16.57
C ASP A 61 16.81 42.03 17.82
N GLY A 62 17.96 41.38 17.63
CA GLY A 62 18.84 40.95 18.72
C GLY A 62 19.58 42.11 19.39
N ILE A 63 20.50 41.76 20.28
CA ILE A 63 21.24 42.72 21.11
C ILE A 63 22.18 43.67 20.35
N GLY A 64 22.40 43.42 19.05
CA GLY A 64 23.37 44.12 18.23
C GLY A 64 24.81 44.01 18.73
N MET A 65 25.70 44.77 18.08
CA MET A 65 27.13 44.80 18.34
C MET A 65 27.63 46.25 18.23
N ASN A 66 28.41 46.68 19.22
CA ASN A 66 29.16 47.92 19.11
C ASN A 66 30.42 47.73 18.23
N HIS A 67 31.16 48.80 17.98
CA HIS A 67 32.36 48.77 17.13
C HIS A 67 33.42 47.75 17.61
N GLU A 68 33.66 47.66 18.92
CA GLU A 68 34.63 46.73 19.49
C GLU A 68 34.15 45.27 19.34
N GLU A 69 32.88 44.99 19.62
CA GLU A 69 32.28 43.68 19.45
C GLU A 69 32.28 43.24 17.98
N LEU A 70 32.06 44.14 17.02
CA LEU A 70 32.19 43.83 15.60
C LEU A 70 33.61 43.39 15.24
N ASN A 71 34.64 44.04 15.77
CA ASN A 71 36.03 43.69 15.52
C ASN A 71 36.44 42.38 16.22
N GLU A 72 36.19 42.27 17.53
CA GLU A 72 36.67 41.15 18.34
C GLU A 72 35.80 39.88 18.23
N ASN A 73 34.51 40.03 17.92
CA ASN A 73 33.58 38.90 17.85
C ASN A 73 33.21 38.54 16.41
N PHE A 74 32.75 39.51 15.61
CA PHE A 74 32.29 39.24 14.24
C PHE A 74 33.47 39.03 13.30
N LEU A 75 34.36 40.01 13.14
CA LEU A 75 35.45 39.96 12.15
C LEU A 75 36.55 38.95 12.48
N LYS A 76 36.66 38.52 13.75
CA LYS A 76 37.63 37.51 14.19
C LYS A 76 37.27 36.10 13.69
N ILE A 77 37.98 35.62 12.67
CA ILE A 77 37.76 34.28 12.08
C ILE A 77 38.22 33.19 13.06
N GLY A 78 37.46 32.11 13.20
CA GLY A 78 37.83 30.96 14.04
C GLY A 78 37.60 31.16 15.54
N ARG A 79 36.98 32.28 15.97
CA ARG A 79 36.62 32.51 17.37
C ARG A 79 35.63 31.46 17.86
N ASN A 80 36.01 30.69 18.89
CA ASN A 80 35.07 29.85 19.62
C ASN A 80 34.35 30.70 20.67
N ARG A 81 33.12 31.11 20.33
CA ARG A 81 32.27 31.94 21.20
C ARG A 81 32.03 31.30 22.56
N ARG A 82 31.76 29.99 22.61
CA ARG A 82 31.46 29.27 23.86
C ARG A 82 32.63 29.29 24.83
N LYS A 83 33.86 29.12 24.33
CA LYS A 83 35.09 29.24 25.14
C LYS A 83 35.34 30.68 25.58
N ALA A 84 35.12 31.65 24.69
CA ALA A 84 35.35 33.06 24.99
C ALA A 84 34.37 33.62 26.04
N GLU A 85 33.11 33.17 26.03
CA GLU A 85 32.07 33.64 26.95
C GLU A 85 31.89 32.72 28.18
N GLY A 86 32.46 31.53 28.18
CA GLY A 86 32.52 30.61 29.32
C GLY A 86 31.21 29.89 29.67
N THR A 87 30.07 30.27 29.09
CA THR A 87 28.74 29.72 29.44
C THR A 87 28.15 28.82 28.36
N GLY A 88 28.44 29.10 27.08
CA GLY A 88 27.72 28.47 25.96
C GLY A 88 26.22 28.80 25.94
N LEU A 89 25.81 29.88 26.61
CA LEU A 89 24.46 30.40 26.69
C LEU A 89 24.41 31.84 26.17
N SER A 90 23.28 32.24 25.59
CA SER A 90 23.04 33.62 25.18
C SER A 90 22.93 34.54 26.42
N LYS A 91 23.18 35.85 26.23
CA LYS A 91 23.40 36.78 27.35
C LYS A 91 22.12 37.09 28.12
N ILE A 92 20.99 37.21 27.42
CA ILE A 92 19.73 37.68 28.00
C ILE A 92 18.78 36.51 28.25
N LYS A 93 18.53 35.66 27.25
CA LYS A 93 17.50 34.61 27.32
C LYS A 93 18.04 33.26 27.81
N GLY A 94 19.36 33.11 27.96
CA GLY A 94 19.97 31.86 28.39
C GLY A 94 19.79 30.71 27.40
N ARG A 95 19.59 31.00 26.11
CA ARG A 95 19.48 29.99 25.06
C ARG A 95 20.81 29.28 24.88
N LYS A 96 20.78 27.95 24.70
CA LYS A 96 21.99 27.21 24.31
C LYS A 96 22.46 27.71 22.94
N VAL A 97 23.65 28.33 22.89
CA VAL A 97 24.17 28.90 21.63
C VAL A 97 24.60 27.79 20.69
N THR A 98 24.31 27.96 19.42
CA THR A 98 24.56 27.00 18.33
C THR A 98 25.94 27.16 17.68
N GLY A 99 26.53 28.36 17.76
CA GLY A 99 27.85 28.68 17.23
C GLY A 99 29.02 28.15 18.08
N LYS A 100 29.92 27.39 17.46
CA LYS A 100 31.14 26.81 18.09
C LYS A 100 32.45 27.19 17.40
N LYS A 101 32.48 27.23 16.06
CA LYS A 101 33.72 27.32 15.25
C LYS A 101 34.06 28.72 14.71
N GLY A 102 33.11 29.65 14.69
CA GLY A 102 33.35 31.03 14.24
C GLY A 102 33.58 31.20 12.73
N LEU A 103 33.29 30.18 11.91
CA LEU A 103 33.44 30.18 10.44
C LEU A 103 32.14 30.44 9.67
N GLY A 104 30.97 30.23 10.31
CA GLY A 104 29.66 30.32 9.65
C GLY A 104 29.37 31.67 8.99
N LYS A 105 29.93 32.77 9.53
CA LYS A 105 29.84 34.11 8.93
C LYS A 105 30.47 34.24 7.53
N LEU A 106 31.38 33.34 7.15
CA LEU A 106 32.01 33.32 5.83
C LEU A 106 31.21 32.46 4.83
N ALA A 107 30.23 31.69 5.29
CA ALA A 107 29.39 30.85 4.44
C ALA A 107 28.64 31.68 3.39
N VAL A 108 28.33 32.95 3.70
CA VAL A 108 27.75 33.93 2.77
C VAL A 108 28.54 34.09 1.48
N PHE A 109 29.87 34.02 1.54
CA PHE A 109 30.72 34.10 0.34
C PHE A 109 30.63 32.84 -0.53
N GLY A 110 30.00 31.77 -0.04
CA GLY A 110 29.71 30.58 -0.83
C GLY A 110 28.61 30.81 -1.89
N ILE A 111 27.82 31.89 -1.75
CA ILE A 111 26.72 32.23 -2.66
C ILE A 111 26.78 33.65 -3.22
N ALA A 112 27.70 34.50 -2.74
CA ALA A 112 27.74 35.93 -3.04
C ALA A 112 29.16 36.49 -2.97
N ASN A 113 29.41 37.62 -3.64
CA ASN A 113 30.72 38.26 -3.61
C ASN A 113 30.82 39.38 -2.57
N THR A 114 29.71 40.03 -2.22
CA THR A 114 29.73 41.20 -1.33
C THR A 114 28.74 41.02 -0.18
N ILE A 115 29.18 41.37 1.03
CA ILE A 115 28.31 41.48 2.20
C ILE A 115 28.47 42.83 2.88
N GLU A 116 27.35 43.37 3.36
CA GLU A 116 27.33 44.52 4.26
C GLU A 116 26.74 44.08 5.59
N VAL A 117 27.37 44.48 6.68
CA VAL A 117 26.91 44.20 8.04
C VAL A 117 26.64 45.53 8.71
N HIS A 118 25.41 45.72 9.16
CA HIS A 118 24.96 46.87 9.93
C HIS A 118 24.55 46.37 11.31
N SER A 119 25.00 47.03 12.37
CA SER A 119 24.60 46.66 13.72
C SER A 119 24.44 47.89 14.61
N ILE A 120 23.42 47.84 15.45
CA ILE A 120 23.02 48.93 16.33
C ILE A 120 22.99 48.39 17.75
N LYS A 121 23.68 49.05 18.66
CA LYS A 121 23.67 48.72 20.08
C LYS A 121 23.79 49.99 20.90
N GLU A 122 22.92 50.12 21.91
CA GLU A 122 22.91 51.26 22.83
C GLU A 122 22.88 52.63 22.12
N GLY A 123 22.11 52.73 21.02
CA GLY A 123 21.96 53.96 20.23
C GLY A 123 23.16 54.30 19.34
N ILE A 124 24.10 53.37 19.15
CA ILE A 124 25.28 53.53 18.30
C ILE A 124 25.21 52.57 17.11
N LYS A 125 25.28 53.13 15.91
CA LYS A 125 25.27 52.44 14.61
C LYS A 125 26.69 52.27 14.08
N ASN A 126 27.01 51.04 13.69
CA ASN A 126 28.25 50.68 13.03
C ASN A 126 27.92 49.82 11.81
N ALA A 127 28.66 50.00 10.72
CA ALA A 127 28.51 49.16 9.55
C ALA A 127 29.77 49.09 8.70
N PHE A 128 29.97 47.97 8.04
CA PHE A 128 31.05 47.75 7.09
C PHE A 128 30.62 46.89 5.92
N SER A 129 31.34 47.00 4.81
CA SER A 129 31.22 46.18 3.62
C SER A 129 32.48 45.33 3.43
N MET A 130 32.29 44.06 3.04
CA MET A 130 33.37 43.15 2.65
C MET A 130 33.08 42.59 1.28
N ASN A 131 34.11 42.55 0.42
CA ASN A 131 34.06 41.89 -0.87
C ASN A 131 35.05 40.71 -0.89
N TYR A 132 34.61 39.59 -1.46
CA TYR A 132 35.37 38.35 -1.48
C TYR A 132 36.65 38.45 -2.31
N ASP A 133 36.59 39.10 -3.48
CA ASP A 133 37.75 39.25 -4.34
C ASP A 133 38.80 40.18 -3.70
N GLU A 134 38.35 41.24 -3.00
CA GLU A 134 39.24 42.11 -2.21
C GLU A 134 39.89 41.37 -1.04
N LEU A 135 39.10 40.60 -0.28
CA LEU A 135 39.59 39.77 0.82
C LEU A 135 40.68 38.79 0.33
N LYS A 136 40.52 38.26 -0.88
CA LYS A 136 41.46 37.30 -1.48
C LYS A 136 42.70 37.95 -2.07
N ALA A 137 42.55 39.17 -2.60
CA ALA A 137 43.66 39.96 -3.15
C ALA A 137 44.55 40.55 -2.05
N GLU A 138 44.08 40.62 -0.79
CA GLU A 138 44.86 41.17 0.31
C GLU A 138 46.13 40.34 0.58
N ILE A 139 47.27 41.01 0.52
CA ILE A 139 48.60 40.41 0.66
C ILE A 139 49.04 40.41 2.12
N LYS A 140 48.53 41.35 2.93
CA LYS A 140 48.79 41.43 4.37
C LYS A 140 48.08 40.32 5.15
N ASP A 141 48.50 40.11 6.39
CA ASP A 141 47.88 39.14 7.30
C ASP A 141 46.50 39.62 7.81
N GLU A 142 46.17 40.90 7.61
CA GLU A 142 44.91 41.52 8.03
C GLU A 142 44.21 42.19 6.85
N TYR A 143 42.94 41.84 6.64
CA TYR A 143 42.02 42.52 5.72
C TYR A 143 41.22 43.58 6.48
N LYS A 144 41.08 44.77 5.88
CA LYS A 144 40.31 45.88 6.46
C LYS A 144 39.03 46.09 5.64
N PRO A 145 37.85 45.72 6.20
CA PRO A 145 36.57 46.01 5.57
C PRO A 145 36.38 47.50 5.30
N LYS A 146 35.61 47.83 4.26
CA LYS A 146 35.21 49.21 3.98
C LYS A 146 34.19 49.67 5.01
N ALA A 147 34.54 50.62 5.86
CA ALA A 147 33.60 51.24 6.78
C ALA A 147 32.47 51.98 6.03
N LEU A 148 31.24 51.76 6.45
CA LEU A 148 30.04 52.48 5.98
C LEU A 148 29.54 53.46 7.03
N TYR A 149 29.54 53.04 8.31
CA TYR A 149 29.24 53.87 9.48
C TYR A 149 30.17 53.47 10.62
N GLU A 150 30.70 54.44 11.36
CA GLU A 150 31.54 54.19 12.54
C GLU A 150 31.11 55.07 13.71
N ASN A 151 30.64 54.43 14.78
CA ASN A 151 30.21 55.07 16.02
C ASN A 151 29.19 56.22 15.82
N GLU A 152 28.28 56.08 14.86
CA GLU A 152 27.27 57.09 14.60
C GLU A 152 26.10 56.97 15.57
N LYS A 153 25.56 58.09 16.04
CA LYS A 153 24.37 58.09 16.91
C LYS A 153 23.12 57.83 16.09
N THR A 154 22.21 57.02 16.62
CA THR A 154 20.91 56.73 16.01
C THR A 154 19.83 56.55 17.08
N ASP A 155 18.59 56.85 16.71
CA ASP A 155 17.39 56.58 17.51
C ASP A 155 16.75 55.22 17.15
N GLU A 156 17.34 54.49 16.20
CA GLU A 156 16.93 53.13 15.85
C GLU A 156 17.15 52.15 17.03
N LEU A 157 16.28 51.14 17.15
CA LEU A 157 16.39 50.09 18.16
C LEU A 157 17.60 49.18 17.91
N PRO A 158 18.10 48.45 18.93
CA PRO A 158 19.12 47.44 18.74
C PRO A 158 18.71 46.40 17.69
N GLN A 159 19.60 46.16 16.74
CA GLN A 159 19.38 45.21 15.64
C GLN A 159 20.70 44.85 14.96
N THR A 160 20.70 43.75 14.21
CA THR A 160 21.74 43.43 13.23
C THR A 160 21.12 43.14 11.88
N GLN A 161 21.67 43.74 10.83
CA GLN A 161 21.26 43.53 9.45
C GLN A 161 22.46 43.08 8.62
N VAL A 162 22.30 41.98 7.90
CA VAL A 162 23.28 41.44 6.96
C VAL A 162 22.70 41.49 5.56
N ILE A 163 23.30 42.30 4.69
CA ILE A 163 22.88 42.48 3.30
C ILE A 163 23.84 41.71 2.40
N ILE A 164 23.33 40.72 1.69
CA ILE A 164 24.06 39.87 0.76
C ILE A 164 23.83 40.41 -0.66
N LYS A 165 24.91 40.82 -1.32
CA LYS A 165 24.88 41.42 -2.66
C LYS A 165 25.73 40.62 -3.63
N GLU A 166 25.50 40.82 -4.93
CA GLU A 166 26.25 40.14 -5.98
C GLU A 166 26.14 38.60 -5.85
N ILE A 167 24.91 38.11 -5.64
CA ILE A 167 24.66 36.68 -5.53
C ILE A 167 25.04 35.98 -6.85
N THR A 168 25.94 35.01 -6.75
CA THR A 168 26.60 34.37 -7.90
C THR A 168 25.70 33.34 -8.58
N GLN A 169 24.70 32.84 -7.88
CA GLN A 169 23.72 31.89 -8.41
C GLN A 169 22.89 32.55 -9.52
N LYS A 170 22.66 31.80 -10.61
CA LYS A 170 21.86 32.30 -11.75
C LYS A 170 20.44 32.68 -11.31
N ASN A 171 19.82 31.82 -10.53
CA ASN A 171 18.49 32.01 -9.95
C ASN A 171 18.58 31.79 -8.44
N ILE A 172 18.00 32.70 -7.65
CA ILE A 172 17.80 32.52 -6.21
C ILE A 172 16.64 31.55 -6.01
N MET A 173 16.72 30.71 -4.98
CA MET A 173 15.64 29.78 -4.62
C MET A 173 14.34 30.53 -4.34
N ASP A 174 13.21 30.01 -4.81
CA ASP A 174 11.90 30.59 -4.52
C ASP A 174 11.56 30.50 -3.04
N ILE A 175 10.72 31.43 -2.57
CA ILE A 175 10.41 31.60 -1.15
C ILE A 175 9.71 30.39 -0.52
N ASP A 176 8.89 29.64 -1.27
CA ASP A 176 8.22 28.43 -0.77
C ASP A 176 9.22 27.29 -0.54
N THR A 177 10.05 27.02 -1.55
CA THR A 177 11.10 26.00 -1.45
C THR A 177 12.11 26.38 -0.37
N LEU A 178 12.43 27.66 -0.22
CA LEU A 178 13.30 28.13 0.86
C LEU A 178 12.67 27.92 2.23
N ALA A 179 11.40 28.31 2.42
CA ALA A 179 10.65 28.07 3.65
C ALA A 179 10.63 26.59 4.02
N TYR A 180 10.33 25.72 3.05
CA TYR A 180 10.34 24.27 3.23
C TYR A 180 11.71 23.75 3.68
N ASN A 181 12.79 24.18 3.04
CA ASN A 181 14.15 23.74 3.41
C ASN A 181 14.58 24.28 4.78
N LEU A 182 14.28 25.54 5.10
CA LEU A 182 14.64 26.16 6.37
C LEU A 182 13.84 25.60 7.54
N SER A 183 12.58 25.20 7.33
CA SER A 183 11.73 24.58 8.37
C SER A 183 12.32 23.30 8.96
N LYS A 184 13.17 22.60 8.20
CA LYS A 184 13.87 21.37 8.62
C LYS A 184 15.24 21.62 9.26
N ARG A 185 15.74 22.86 9.23
CA ARG A 185 17.09 23.17 9.73
C ARG A 185 17.11 23.48 11.23
N PHE A 186 15.97 23.82 11.81
CA PHE A 186 15.87 24.17 13.23
C PHE A 186 14.60 23.63 13.87
N SER A 187 14.69 23.37 15.18
CA SER A 187 13.56 22.92 16.01
C SER A 187 13.08 23.99 17.02
N PHE A 188 13.56 25.24 16.93
CA PHE A 188 13.08 26.36 17.75
C PHE A 188 11.97 27.19 17.11
N TYR A 189 11.55 26.91 15.87
CA TYR A 189 10.40 27.61 15.28
C TYR A 189 9.14 27.39 16.16
N ASP A 190 8.26 28.39 16.20
CA ASP A 190 7.04 28.43 17.02
C ASP A 190 7.27 28.62 18.54
N SER A 191 8.45 29.10 18.95
CA SER A 191 8.73 29.58 20.32
C SER A 191 8.74 31.12 20.38
N ASP A 192 9.54 31.68 21.29
CA ASP A 192 9.95 33.07 21.36
C ASP A 192 10.93 33.52 20.24
N PHE A 193 10.98 32.80 19.11
CA PHE A 193 11.83 33.11 17.97
C PHE A 193 11.08 32.85 16.65
N LYS A 194 10.80 33.93 15.92
CA LYS A 194 10.03 33.94 14.67
C LYS A 194 10.92 34.33 13.50
N VAL A 195 10.70 33.66 12.36
CA VAL A 195 11.41 33.96 11.12
C VAL A 195 10.40 34.17 10.01
N GLU A 196 10.38 35.35 9.42
CA GLU A 196 9.55 35.71 8.27
C GLU A 196 10.43 35.80 7.02
N LEU A 197 9.99 35.15 5.93
CA LEU A 197 10.52 35.37 4.60
C LEU A 197 9.63 36.36 3.86
N VAL A 198 10.23 37.30 3.12
CA VAL A 198 9.53 38.31 2.31
C VAL A 198 10.10 38.32 0.90
N ASP A 199 9.26 38.08 -0.10
CA ASP A 199 9.59 38.29 -1.50
C ASP A 199 9.25 39.73 -1.88
N LEU A 200 10.28 40.57 -2.08
CA LEU A 200 10.11 41.99 -2.40
C LEU A 200 9.57 42.24 -3.82
N THR A 201 9.59 41.22 -4.68
CA THR A 201 9.07 41.33 -6.06
C THR A 201 7.56 41.11 -6.11
N SER A 202 7.05 40.20 -5.27
CA SER A 202 5.63 39.85 -5.22
C SER A 202 4.89 40.34 -3.97
N ASP A 203 5.60 40.95 -3.01
CA ASP A 203 5.12 41.33 -1.67
C ASP A 203 4.53 40.15 -0.88
N ARG A 204 4.99 38.92 -1.20
CA ARG A 204 4.55 37.71 -0.54
C ARG A 204 5.36 37.45 0.72
N ARG A 205 4.66 37.07 1.80
CA ARG A 205 5.27 36.77 3.10
C ARG A 205 4.98 35.34 3.54
N ILE A 206 5.98 34.68 4.14
CA ILE A 206 5.86 33.34 4.70
C ILE A 206 6.56 33.30 6.05
N GLU A 207 5.81 33.07 7.12
CA GLU A 207 6.38 32.74 8.43
C GLU A 207 6.84 31.27 8.44
N ILE A 208 8.08 31.02 8.86
CA ILE A 208 8.64 29.67 8.95
C ILE A 208 8.19 29.04 10.27
N THR A 209 7.40 27.96 10.17
CA THR A 209 6.88 27.20 11.31
C THR A 209 7.26 25.72 11.19
N LYS A 210 7.25 24.98 12.32
CA LYS A 210 7.44 23.51 12.33
C LYS A 210 6.37 22.79 11.52
N SER A 211 5.18 23.39 11.44
CA SER A 211 4.03 22.85 10.72
C SER A 211 4.29 22.63 9.23
N ILE A 212 5.19 23.42 8.63
CA ILE A 212 5.51 23.38 7.20
C ILE A 212 6.01 22.01 6.75
N TYR A 213 6.74 21.28 7.61
CA TYR A 213 7.25 19.94 7.29
C TYR A 213 6.52 18.83 8.03
N PHE A 214 6.52 18.83 9.36
CA PHE A 214 6.06 17.66 10.13
C PHE A 214 4.54 17.61 10.35
N GLU A 215 3.83 18.73 10.35
CA GLU A 215 2.36 18.71 10.55
C GLU A 215 1.59 18.46 9.26
N LYS A 216 2.12 18.89 8.10
CA LYS A 216 1.55 18.60 6.78
C LYS A 216 1.79 17.16 6.29
N LEU A 217 2.59 16.38 7.02
CA LEU A 217 2.80 14.98 6.68
C LEU A 217 1.48 14.20 6.85
N ASP A 218 1.04 13.48 5.82
CA ASP A 218 -0.08 12.53 5.91
C ASP A 218 0.34 11.32 6.76
N LYS A 219 0.25 11.49 8.08
CA LYS A 219 0.65 10.53 9.10
C LYS A 219 -0.35 9.38 9.15
N GLU A 220 0.16 8.16 9.14
CA GLU A 220 -0.59 6.97 9.48
C GLU A 220 -0.56 6.72 10.99
N PHE A 221 0.64 6.69 11.58
CA PHE A 221 0.84 6.53 13.01
C PHE A 221 2.00 7.41 13.49
N ASP A 222 1.92 7.86 14.73
CA ASP A 222 2.96 8.61 15.41
C ASP A 222 3.29 8.05 16.79
N TRP A 223 4.51 8.37 17.26
CA TRP A 223 5.03 8.05 18.58
C TRP A 223 5.86 9.24 19.09
N ASN A 224 5.71 9.56 20.37
CA ASN A 224 6.44 10.58 21.11
C ASN A 224 7.41 9.90 22.09
N PHE A 225 8.70 10.18 21.94
CA PHE A 225 9.73 9.68 22.84
C PHE A 225 10.15 10.79 23.83
N PRO A 226 10.25 10.49 25.14
CA PRO A 226 10.10 9.17 25.77
C PRO A 226 8.67 8.76 26.15
N ASP A 227 7.72 9.70 26.15
CA ASP A 227 6.42 9.58 26.82
C ASP A 227 5.60 8.31 26.44
N ASP A 228 5.49 7.99 25.15
CA ASP A 228 4.68 6.85 24.68
C ASP A 228 5.31 5.48 25.00
N PHE A 229 6.56 5.46 25.47
CA PHE A 229 7.32 4.25 25.76
C PHE A 229 7.53 4.02 27.27
N GLU A 230 7.16 4.98 28.11
CA GLU A 230 7.43 4.97 29.55
C GLU A 230 6.83 3.74 30.24
N SER A 231 5.59 3.38 29.91
CA SER A 231 4.89 2.23 30.49
C SER A 231 5.50 0.88 30.11
N GLU A 232 6.12 0.78 28.93
CA GLU A 232 6.71 -0.48 28.43
C GLU A 232 8.19 -0.60 28.81
N LEU A 233 8.95 0.50 28.77
CA LEU A 233 10.41 0.47 28.74
C LEU A 233 11.11 1.08 29.97
N SER A 234 10.39 1.64 30.93
CA SER A 234 10.94 2.27 32.15
C SER A 234 11.91 1.41 32.96
N GLN A 235 11.86 0.08 32.85
CA GLN A 235 12.79 -0.83 33.54
C GLN A 235 14.02 -1.21 32.70
N THR A 236 14.13 -0.65 31.48
CA THR A 236 15.17 -1.04 30.53
C THR A 236 16.35 -0.07 30.58
N GLU A 237 17.56 -0.60 30.79
CA GLU A 237 18.78 0.20 30.96
C GLU A 237 19.00 1.21 29.82
N TRP A 238 18.85 0.79 28.57
CA TRP A 238 19.08 1.68 27.41
C TRP A 238 18.04 2.80 27.30
N PHE A 239 16.80 2.57 27.77
CA PHE A 239 15.74 3.58 27.76
C PHE A 239 16.01 4.65 28.81
N GLU A 240 16.33 4.22 30.04
CA GLU A 240 16.71 5.13 31.12
C GLU A 240 18.01 5.89 30.79
N TRP A 241 18.95 5.26 30.08
CA TRP A 241 20.14 5.95 29.59
C TRP A 241 19.78 7.08 28.62
N LEU A 242 18.94 6.84 27.61
CA LEU A 242 18.49 7.87 26.67
C LEU A 242 17.77 9.03 27.40
N LYS A 243 16.92 8.71 28.39
CA LYS A 243 16.23 9.72 29.20
C LYS A 243 17.18 10.53 30.07
N SER A 244 18.14 9.90 30.73
CA SER A 244 19.14 10.61 31.55
C SER A 244 20.00 11.58 30.75
N HIS A 245 20.13 11.35 29.44
CA HIS A 245 20.79 12.24 28.48
C HIS A 245 19.82 13.22 27.79
N ASN A 246 18.57 13.32 28.26
CA ASN A 246 17.52 14.18 27.73
C ASN A 246 17.23 13.99 26.23
N VAL A 247 17.37 12.75 25.73
CA VAL A 247 16.96 12.44 24.36
C VAL A 247 15.43 12.50 24.29
N SER A 248 14.92 13.25 23.33
CA SER A 248 13.48 13.36 23.04
C SER A 248 13.23 13.33 21.55
N GLY A 249 12.03 13.02 21.10
CA GLY A 249 11.75 12.99 19.67
C GLY A 249 10.34 12.63 19.30
N LYS A 250 10.03 12.75 18.01
CA LYS A 250 8.79 12.26 17.42
C LYS A 250 9.09 11.39 16.22
N ILE A 251 8.37 10.29 16.11
CA ILE A 251 8.51 9.30 15.05
C ILE A 251 7.16 9.22 14.34
N PHE A 252 7.17 9.24 13.02
CA PHE A 252 5.99 9.26 12.17
C PHE A 252 6.11 8.19 11.09
N THR A 253 4.99 7.61 10.71
CA THR A 253 4.90 6.75 9.53
C THR A 253 3.85 7.28 8.56
N LYS A 254 4.01 6.99 7.26
CA LYS A 254 2.99 7.27 6.24
C LYS A 254 2.28 6.00 5.81
N LYS A 255 1.09 6.15 5.19
CA LYS A 255 0.37 5.04 4.54
C LYS A 255 1.14 4.50 3.34
N THR A 256 1.72 5.39 2.54
CA THR A 256 2.54 5.06 1.36
C THR A 256 4.03 5.35 1.63
N PRO A 257 4.96 4.69 0.91
CA PRO A 257 6.38 4.99 1.04
C PRO A 257 6.71 6.48 0.87
N LEU A 258 7.65 6.96 1.68
CA LEU A 258 8.27 8.27 1.58
C LEU A 258 9.27 8.30 0.41
N ASN A 259 9.58 9.50 -0.08
CA ASN A 259 10.71 9.68 -0.97
C ASN A 259 12.01 9.35 -0.22
N LYS A 260 13.01 8.81 -0.94
CA LYS A 260 14.32 8.46 -0.34
C LYS A 260 15.02 9.62 0.37
N SER A 261 14.76 10.85 -0.05
CA SER A 261 15.33 12.07 0.56
C SER A 261 14.60 12.56 1.81
N GLU A 262 13.48 11.94 2.17
CA GLU A 262 12.61 12.31 3.30
C GLU A 262 12.48 11.18 4.33
N ALA A 263 12.76 9.95 3.91
CA ALA A 263 12.81 8.78 4.77
C ALA A 263 14.01 8.83 5.72
N GLY A 264 13.80 8.39 6.95
CA GLY A 264 14.78 8.44 8.03
C GLY A 264 14.60 9.63 8.97
N PHE A 265 15.51 9.74 9.93
CA PHE A 265 15.38 10.65 11.06
C PHE A 265 16.27 11.88 10.93
N TYR A 266 15.70 13.02 11.31
CA TYR A 266 16.44 14.27 11.49
C TYR A 266 16.97 14.36 12.92
N ILE A 267 18.20 14.79 13.09
CA ILE A 267 18.81 14.92 14.42
C ILE A 267 19.10 16.38 14.68
N TYR A 268 18.50 16.91 15.74
CA TYR A 268 18.68 18.27 16.20
C TYR A 268 19.55 18.29 17.45
N VAL A 269 20.47 19.25 17.48
CA VAL A 269 21.38 19.50 18.59
C VAL A 269 21.35 20.98 18.87
N ARG A 270 20.98 21.37 20.09
CA ARG A 270 20.76 22.77 20.49
C ARG A 270 19.80 23.47 19.51
N ASN A 271 18.73 22.76 19.15
CA ASN A 271 17.72 23.16 18.18
C ASN A 271 18.20 23.40 16.73
N LYS A 272 19.42 23.02 16.38
CA LYS A 272 19.97 23.12 15.01
C LYS A 272 20.22 21.74 14.44
N LEU A 273 19.93 21.55 13.16
CA LEU A 273 20.15 20.28 12.49
C LEU A 273 21.63 19.86 12.53
N ALA A 274 21.86 18.60 12.87
CA ALA A 274 23.16 17.94 12.93
C ALA A 274 23.29 16.78 11.95
N ALA A 275 22.17 16.07 11.68
CA ALA A 275 22.11 15.04 10.66
C ALA A 275 20.72 14.94 10.02
N GLU A 276 20.67 14.48 8.77
CA GLU A 276 19.44 14.27 8.00
C GLU A 276 19.35 12.82 7.49
N ASN A 277 18.15 12.24 7.48
CA ASN A 277 17.84 10.91 6.93
C ASN A 277 18.67 9.76 7.52
N ASP A 278 18.94 9.81 8.83
CA ASP A 278 19.66 8.74 9.53
C ASP A 278 18.70 7.58 9.88
N PHE A 279 19.17 6.34 9.81
CA PHE A 279 18.40 5.14 10.17
C PHE A 279 19.00 4.38 11.36
N PHE A 280 20.19 4.76 11.83
CA PHE A 280 20.96 4.14 12.92
C PHE A 280 21.39 2.68 12.69
N ASP A 281 20.90 2.03 11.63
CA ASP A 281 21.30 0.69 11.19
C ASP A 281 21.77 0.70 9.73
N ASP A 282 23.05 0.41 9.51
CA ASP A 282 23.67 0.40 8.18
C ASP A 282 23.32 -0.85 7.36
N ARG A 283 22.62 -1.85 7.94
CA ARG A 283 22.36 -3.17 7.31
C ARG A 283 20.88 -3.48 7.09
N ALA A 284 19.97 -2.64 7.57
CA ALA A 284 18.55 -2.88 7.46
C ALA A 284 17.98 -2.35 6.12
N ASN A 285 17.90 -3.21 5.11
CA ASN A 285 16.92 -3.04 4.02
C ASN A 285 15.54 -3.48 4.52
N ASP A 286 15.06 -2.86 5.61
CA ASP A 286 13.73 -3.09 6.15
C ASP A 286 12.74 -2.23 5.36
N THR A 287 11.65 -2.82 4.88
CA THR A 287 10.58 -2.08 4.21
C THR A 287 10.04 -0.94 5.08
N PHE A 288 10.06 -1.10 6.41
CA PHE A 288 9.69 -0.05 7.37
C PHE A 288 10.47 1.26 7.15
N ASN A 289 11.74 1.18 6.77
CA ASN A 289 12.58 2.36 6.49
C ASN A 289 12.01 3.21 5.36
N GLY A 290 11.27 2.61 4.43
CA GLY A 290 10.56 3.33 3.37
C GLY A 290 9.36 4.13 3.87
N TYR A 291 8.83 3.88 5.06
CA TYR A 291 7.61 4.51 5.57
C TYR A 291 7.84 5.46 6.75
N VAL A 292 9.01 5.39 7.38
CA VAL A 292 9.31 6.12 8.63
C VAL A 292 10.08 7.41 8.39
N THR A 293 9.68 8.46 9.11
CA THR A 293 10.45 9.69 9.28
C THR A 293 10.22 10.24 10.68
N GLY A 294 10.98 11.23 11.10
CA GLY A 294 10.81 11.83 12.42
C GLY A 294 12.02 12.66 12.79
N TYR A 295 12.09 13.02 14.07
CA TYR A 295 13.26 13.73 14.58
C TYR A 295 13.57 13.37 16.02
N PHE A 296 14.84 13.55 16.38
CA PHE A 296 15.34 13.46 17.74
C PHE A 296 16.09 14.75 18.13
N ASN A 297 15.88 15.22 19.36
CA ASN A 297 16.69 16.26 19.98
C ASN A 297 17.70 15.58 20.92
N ILE A 298 18.99 15.86 20.69
CA ILE A 298 20.11 15.17 21.34
C ILE A 298 21.20 16.20 21.67
N ASP A 299 21.02 16.97 22.74
CA ASP A 299 21.93 18.10 23.02
C ASP A 299 23.32 17.66 23.48
N PHE A 300 23.42 16.54 24.20
CA PHE A 300 24.63 16.17 24.93
C PHE A 300 25.84 15.89 24.01
N ILE A 301 25.61 15.52 22.75
CA ILE A 301 26.68 15.29 21.76
C ILE A 301 27.38 16.59 21.31
N ASP A 302 26.93 17.77 21.76
CA ASP A 302 27.63 19.04 21.51
C ASP A 302 27.84 19.85 22.81
N ASP A 303 27.84 19.18 23.97
CA ASP A 303 28.20 19.81 25.25
C ASP A 303 29.71 19.96 25.43
N SER A 304 30.51 19.12 24.77
CA SER A 304 31.97 19.28 24.76
C SER A 304 32.41 20.44 23.88
N ASN A 305 33.23 21.33 24.44
CA ASN A 305 33.89 22.40 23.70
C ASN A 305 35.15 21.94 22.94
N GLU A 306 35.59 20.70 23.14
CA GLU A 306 36.82 20.16 22.54
C GLU A 306 36.53 19.05 21.53
N ALA A 307 35.67 18.10 21.89
CA ALA A 307 35.24 17.05 21.00
C ALA A 307 34.18 17.60 20.03
N ASP A 308 34.22 17.13 18.78
CA ASP A 308 33.31 17.55 17.73
C ASP A 308 32.84 16.33 16.95
N PHE A 309 31.61 15.91 17.25
CA PHE A 309 31.01 14.70 16.69
C PHE A 309 30.11 15.00 15.49
N ILE A 310 29.91 16.27 15.14
CA ILE A 310 29.05 16.68 14.04
C ILE A 310 29.93 17.11 12.87
N SER A 311 29.67 16.50 11.71
CA SER A 311 30.32 16.89 10.45
C SER A 311 30.17 18.40 10.19
N THR A 312 31.18 19.03 9.56
CA THR A 312 31.17 20.49 9.36
C THR A 312 30.04 20.94 8.44
N ASP A 313 29.56 20.10 7.51
CA ASP A 313 28.39 20.35 6.68
C ASP A 313 27.05 20.01 7.38
N ARG A 314 27.11 19.50 8.62
CA ARG A 314 25.98 19.14 9.50
C ARG A 314 24.98 18.18 8.87
N LYS A 315 25.50 17.18 8.15
CA LYS A 315 24.69 16.14 7.53
C LYS A 315 24.76 14.80 8.23
N ASN A 316 25.88 14.53 8.90
CA ASN A 316 26.16 13.27 9.56
C ASN A 316 26.76 13.50 10.95
N ILE A 317 26.50 12.54 11.85
CA ILE A 317 27.18 12.40 13.13
C ILE A 317 28.28 11.34 13.00
N LEU A 318 29.41 11.58 13.66
CA LEU A 318 30.51 10.64 13.80
C LEU A 318 30.14 9.61 14.88
N TRP A 319 29.29 8.66 14.52
CA TRP A 319 28.69 7.70 15.47
C TRP A 319 29.69 6.81 16.21
N GLU A 320 30.85 6.52 15.61
CA GLU A 320 31.88 5.67 16.20
C GLU A 320 33.07 6.49 16.73
N ALA A 321 32.87 7.78 17.01
CA ALA A 321 33.93 8.65 17.52
C ALA A 321 34.30 8.34 18.97
N ASP A 322 33.32 8.01 19.79
CA ASP A 322 33.51 7.59 21.18
C ASP A 322 32.46 6.56 21.65
N GLU A 323 32.56 6.17 22.92
CA GLU A 323 31.67 5.19 23.53
C GLU A 323 30.22 5.68 23.63
N ASP A 324 29.99 6.97 23.88
CA ASP A 324 28.67 7.54 24.07
C ASP A 324 27.92 7.71 22.75
N THR A 325 28.60 8.15 21.68
CA THR A 325 28.01 8.23 20.34
C THR A 325 27.68 6.84 19.79
N ALA A 326 28.53 5.85 20.07
CA ALA A 326 28.29 4.47 19.64
C ALA A 326 27.10 3.85 20.39
N LYS A 327 27.04 4.05 21.72
CA LYS A 327 25.88 3.67 22.55
C LYS A 327 24.60 4.35 22.09
N LEU A 328 24.65 5.65 21.80
CA LEU A 328 23.51 6.41 21.31
C LEU A 328 22.96 5.82 20.01
N LYS A 329 23.81 5.56 19.01
CA LYS A 329 23.39 4.91 17.76
C LYS A 329 22.73 3.55 18.04
N GLN A 330 23.36 2.73 18.88
CA GLN A 330 22.82 1.42 19.24
C GLN A 330 21.45 1.51 19.91
N TYR A 331 21.27 2.45 20.84
CA TYR A 331 20.03 2.58 21.61
C TYR A 331 18.90 3.21 20.78
N LEU A 332 19.21 4.17 19.90
CA LEU A 332 18.26 4.67 18.93
C LEU A 332 17.84 3.56 17.95
N ASN A 333 18.75 2.70 17.50
CA ASN A 333 18.38 1.55 16.67
C ASN A 333 17.41 0.59 17.41
N LYS A 334 17.62 0.33 18.72
CA LYS A 334 16.68 -0.45 19.54
C LYS A 334 15.31 0.21 19.62
N LEU A 335 15.24 1.53 19.79
CA LEU A 335 13.99 2.29 19.79
C LEU A 335 13.27 2.19 18.43
N VAL A 336 13.99 2.39 17.33
CA VAL A 336 13.44 2.27 15.97
C VAL A 336 12.93 0.86 15.70
N SER A 337 13.64 -0.17 16.16
CA SER A 337 13.20 -1.57 16.08
C SER A 337 11.89 -1.81 16.86
N LYS A 338 11.73 -1.19 18.03
CA LYS A 338 10.48 -1.24 18.80
C LYS A 338 9.33 -0.57 18.05
N VAL A 339 9.57 0.57 17.41
CA VAL A 339 8.58 1.24 16.57
C VAL A 339 8.21 0.39 15.35
N SER A 340 9.19 -0.20 14.65
CA SER A 340 8.94 -1.09 13.51
C SER A 340 7.99 -2.24 13.90
N ASN A 341 8.23 -2.88 15.05
CA ASN A 341 7.35 -3.93 15.58
C ASN A 341 5.95 -3.41 15.94
N SER A 342 5.86 -2.25 16.59
CA SER A 342 4.57 -1.61 16.91
C SER A 342 3.78 -1.26 15.64
N TRP A 343 4.45 -0.72 14.62
CA TRP A 343 3.87 -0.38 13.32
C TRP A 343 3.32 -1.62 12.61
N ARG A 344 4.12 -2.70 12.53
CA ARG A 344 3.68 -3.98 11.93
C ARG A 344 2.44 -4.52 12.63
N LYS A 345 2.41 -4.47 13.97
CA LYS A 345 1.25 -4.89 14.77
C LYS A 345 0.01 -4.01 14.49
N LYS A 346 0.13 -2.68 14.57
CA LYS A 346 -0.99 -1.76 14.31
C LYS A 346 -1.59 -1.96 12.90
N ARG A 347 -0.75 -2.15 11.88
CA ARG A 347 -1.21 -2.44 10.51
C ARG A 347 -1.89 -3.81 10.40
N LYS A 348 -1.34 -4.84 11.06
CA LYS A 348 -1.97 -6.16 11.13
C LYS A 348 -3.36 -6.08 11.75
N ASP A 349 -3.48 -5.47 12.92
CA ASP A 349 -4.75 -5.32 13.66
C ASP A 349 -5.80 -4.57 12.81
N LYS A 350 -5.40 -3.44 12.20
CA LYS A 350 -6.26 -2.66 11.28
C LYS A 350 -6.71 -3.49 10.07
N LYS A 351 -5.84 -4.33 9.53
CA LYS A 351 -6.16 -5.20 8.38
C LYS A 351 -7.12 -6.32 8.77
N GLU A 352 -6.94 -6.92 9.95
CA GLU A 352 -7.86 -7.91 10.52
C GLU A 352 -9.26 -7.31 10.75
N GLU A 353 -9.36 -6.09 11.27
CA GLU A 353 -10.63 -5.38 11.45
C GLU A 353 -11.36 -5.11 10.12
N GLN A 354 -10.61 -4.79 9.06
CA GLN A 354 -11.18 -4.50 7.74
C GLN A 354 -11.52 -5.77 6.93
N LEU A 355 -10.90 -6.91 7.28
CA LEU A 355 -11.09 -8.22 6.66
C LEU A 355 -12.14 -9.08 7.40
N GLN A 356 -13.12 -8.46 8.07
CA GLN A 356 -14.22 -9.22 8.65
C GLN A 356 -14.98 -9.99 7.58
N LEU A 357 -14.97 -11.31 7.74
CA LEU A 357 -15.72 -12.24 6.90
C LEU A 357 -17.19 -12.21 7.32
N PRO A 358 -18.15 -12.32 6.37
CA PRO A 358 -19.57 -12.47 6.67
C PRO A 358 -19.86 -13.60 7.68
N GLU A 359 -20.92 -13.49 8.49
CA GLU A 359 -21.28 -14.53 9.48
C GLU A 359 -21.57 -15.89 8.83
N ASP A 360 -22.11 -15.88 7.60
CA ASP A 360 -22.40 -17.05 6.76
C ASP A 360 -21.18 -17.52 5.95
N PHE A 361 -20.03 -16.88 6.08
CA PHE A 361 -18.84 -17.23 5.30
C PHE A 361 -18.42 -18.68 5.54
N PHE A 362 -18.53 -19.19 6.76
CA PHE A 362 -18.16 -20.57 7.11
C PHE A 362 -19.36 -21.55 7.12
N GLU A 363 -20.54 -21.11 6.68
CA GLU A 363 -21.73 -21.96 6.68
C GLU A 363 -21.52 -23.20 5.79
N GLY A 364 -21.82 -24.39 6.33
CA GLY A 364 -21.62 -25.67 5.64
C GLY A 364 -20.20 -26.24 5.66
N MET A 365 -19.25 -25.59 6.35
CA MET A 365 -17.87 -26.06 6.48
C MET A 365 -17.62 -26.82 7.80
N SER A 366 -16.74 -27.81 7.77
CA SER A 366 -16.24 -28.53 8.94
C SER A 366 -15.18 -27.73 9.71
N LYS A 367 -14.95 -28.11 10.98
CA LYS A 367 -13.96 -27.44 11.84
C LYS A 367 -12.54 -27.43 11.26
N LEU A 368 -12.16 -28.49 10.54
CA LEU A 368 -10.84 -28.59 9.90
C LEU A 368 -10.70 -27.57 8.76
N GLU A 369 -11.73 -27.45 7.92
CA GLU A 369 -11.74 -26.51 6.79
C GLU A 369 -11.68 -25.06 7.28
N ILE A 370 -12.46 -24.73 8.33
CA ILE A 370 -12.44 -23.42 8.98
C ILE A 370 -11.04 -23.11 9.52
N SER A 371 -10.38 -24.08 10.16
CA SER A 371 -9.03 -23.90 10.70
C SER A 371 -8.00 -23.63 9.61
N SER A 372 -8.06 -24.35 8.50
CA SER A 372 -7.12 -24.18 7.38
C SER A 372 -7.29 -22.85 6.67
N ILE A 373 -8.52 -22.42 6.41
CA ILE A 373 -8.79 -21.11 5.79
C ILE A 373 -8.34 -19.98 6.72
N ASN A 374 -8.60 -20.08 8.04
CA ASN A 374 -8.09 -19.08 8.97
C ASN A 374 -6.56 -19.06 9.03
N LYS A 375 -5.88 -20.22 8.95
CA LYS A 375 -4.42 -20.27 8.86
C LYS A 375 -3.92 -19.47 7.65
N VAL A 376 -4.48 -19.74 6.46
CA VAL A 376 -4.07 -19.04 5.24
C VAL A 376 -4.40 -17.54 5.31
N LYS A 377 -5.56 -17.18 5.84
CA LYS A 377 -5.94 -15.77 6.09
C LYS A 377 -4.89 -15.08 6.96
N ASP A 378 -4.52 -15.67 8.09
CA ASP A 378 -3.58 -15.08 9.04
C ASP A 378 -2.17 -14.96 8.43
N THR A 379 -1.73 -15.97 7.67
CA THR A 379 -0.45 -15.95 6.92
C THR A 379 -0.46 -14.88 5.83
N LEU A 380 -1.53 -14.76 5.05
CA LEU A 380 -1.66 -13.73 4.01
C LEU A 380 -1.66 -12.32 4.60
N ILE A 381 -2.33 -12.09 5.73
CA ILE A 381 -2.28 -10.82 6.44
C ILE A 381 -0.85 -10.51 6.86
N ALA A 382 -0.15 -11.46 7.48
CA ALA A 382 1.23 -11.29 7.92
C ALA A 382 2.19 -10.98 6.76
N ASN A 383 2.01 -11.65 5.62
CA ASN A 383 2.84 -11.47 4.42
C ASN A 383 2.46 -10.23 3.58
N SER A 384 1.41 -9.49 3.97
CA SER A 384 0.93 -8.31 3.25
C SER A 384 0.72 -7.09 4.13
N ILE A 385 1.35 -7.03 5.31
CA ILE A 385 1.28 -5.88 6.25
C ILE A 385 1.61 -4.54 5.56
N GLU A 386 2.41 -4.59 4.50
CA GLU A 386 2.94 -3.42 3.81
C GLU A 386 1.99 -2.85 2.74
N THR A 387 0.99 -3.62 2.31
CA THR A 387 0.05 -3.24 1.24
C THR A 387 -1.40 -3.14 1.74
N ASP A 388 -2.11 -2.08 1.36
CA ASP A 388 -3.51 -1.85 1.74
C ASP A 388 -4.54 -2.58 0.83
N ASN A 389 -4.12 -3.63 0.10
CA ASN A 389 -4.98 -4.31 -0.88
C ASN A 389 -5.90 -5.36 -0.24
N ILE A 390 -6.90 -4.89 0.49
CA ILE A 390 -7.88 -5.74 1.19
C ILE A 390 -8.86 -6.40 0.22
N ASP A 391 -9.21 -5.73 -0.87
CA ASP A 391 -10.13 -6.29 -1.86
C ASP A 391 -9.56 -7.55 -2.52
N SER A 392 -8.26 -7.58 -2.85
CA SER A 392 -7.60 -8.81 -3.31
C SER A 392 -7.67 -9.91 -2.26
N LEU A 393 -7.43 -9.61 -0.98
CA LEU A 393 -7.53 -10.62 0.09
C LEU A 393 -8.96 -11.17 0.23
N LYS A 394 -9.98 -10.31 0.16
CA LYS A 394 -11.39 -10.75 0.18
C LYS A 394 -11.71 -11.67 -0.99
N ARG A 395 -11.31 -11.30 -2.21
CA ARG A 395 -11.48 -12.15 -3.40
C ARG A 395 -10.79 -13.49 -3.24
N ILE A 396 -9.54 -13.50 -2.78
CA ILE A 396 -8.78 -14.72 -2.54
C ILE A 396 -9.51 -15.63 -1.54
N LEU A 397 -9.94 -15.09 -0.40
CA LEU A 397 -10.63 -15.89 0.62
C LEU A 397 -11.95 -16.47 0.09
N ASP A 398 -12.71 -15.71 -0.68
CA ASP A 398 -13.96 -16.18 -1.31
C ASP A 398 -13.70 -17.30 -2.34
N SER A 399 -12.69 -17.13 -3.19
CA SER A 399 -12.24 -18.20 -4.10
C SER A 399 -11.80 -19.43 -3.29
N MET A 400 -11.03 -19.26 -2.21
CA MET A 400 -10.61 -20.38 -1.37
C MET A 400 -11.78 -21.14 -0.75
N LYS A 401 -12.83 -20.45 -0.28
CA LYS A 401 -14.07 -21.09 0.20
C LYS A 401 -14.66 -22.03 -0.85
N THR A 402 -14.68 -21.60 -2.11
CA THR A 402 -15.20 -22.40 -3.23
C THR A 402 -14.29 -23.58 -3.53
N LEU A 403 -12.98 -23.35 -3.56
CA LEU A 403 -11.98 -24.34 -3.95
C LEU A 403 -11.70 -25.40 -2.90
N TYR A 404 -11.94 -25.12 -1.61
CA TYR A 404 -11.67 -26.06 -0.52
C TYR A 404 -12.49 -27.35 -0.62
N LYS A 405 -13.55 -27.40 -1.45
CA LYS A 405 -14.33 -28.61 -1.73
C LYS A 405 -13.56 -29.66 -2.54
N PHE A 406 -12.45 -29.29 -3.18
CA PHE A 406 -11.66 -30.19 -4.01
C PHE A 406 -10.48 -30.76 -3.21
N GLU A 407 -10.41 -32.08 -3.09
CA GLU A 407 -9.33 -32.81 -2.38
C GLU A 407 -7.93 -32.42 -2.88
N SER A 408 -7.78 -32.18 -4.18
CA SER A 408 -6.54 -31.69 -4.80
C SER A 408 -6.11 -30.32 -4.28
N PHE A 409 -7.06 -29.42 -4.03
CA PHE A 409 -6.78 -28.10 -3.47
C PHE A 409 -6.49 -28.17 -1.96
N GLN A 410 -7.16 -29.07 -1.25
CA GLN A 410 -6.89 -29.34 0.16
C GLN A 410 -5.44 -29.84 0.36
N ASN A 411 -5.02 -30.82 -0.45
CA ASN A 411 -3.65 -31.35 -0.42
C ASN A 411 -2.63 -30.26 -0.76
N TYR A 412 -2.94 -29.42 -1.75
CA TYR A 412 -2.07 -28.30 -2.11
C TYR A 412 -1.87 -27.32 -0.94
N ILE A 413 -2.94 -26.91 -0.24
CA ILE A 413 -2.83 -26.04 0.94
C ILE A 413 -2.03 -26.71 2.06
N ALA A 414 -2.17 -28.02 2.23
CA ALA A 414 -1.44 -28.77 3.24
C ALA A 414 0.08 -28.86 2.94
N GLU A 415 0.47 -28.81 1.67
CA GLU A 415 1.86 -28.86 1.19
C GLU A 415 2.53 -27.47 1.09
N LEU A 416 1.78 -26.38 1.27
CA LEU A 416 2.33 -25.03 1.20
C LEU A 416 3.15 -24.67 2.45
N ASP A 417 4.38 -24.21 2.24
CA ASP A 417 5.18 -23.58 3.29
C ASP A 417 4.66 -22.16 3.58
N ASP A 418 4.58 -21.81 4.87
CA ASP A 418 4.07 -20.51 5.33
C ASP A 418 4.90 -19.32 4.81
N GLU A 419 6.21 -19.52 4.57
CA GLU A 419 7.12 -18.52 4.00
C GLU A 419 6.83 -18.19 2.52
N ASP A 420 6.20 -19.12 1.79
CA ASP A 420 5.99 -19.01 0.35
C ASP A 420 4.60 -18.47 -0.02
N LEU A 421 3.75 -18.19 0.97
CA LEU A 421 2.35 -17.86 0.84
C LEU A 421 2.13 -16.34 0.65
N THR A 422 2.30 -15.87 -0.59
CA THR A 422 2.05 -14.47 -0.96
C THR A 422 0.69 -14.27 -1.65
N VAL A 423 0.14 -13.05 -1.57
CA VAL A 423 -1.11 -12.66 -2.25
C VAL A 423 -1.07 -13.03 -3.73
N ASP A 424 0.00 -12.66 -4.42
CA ASP A 424 0.16 -12.88 -5.87
C ASP A 424 0.18 -14.38 -6.23
N LYS A 425 0.83 -15.22 -5.42
CA LYS A 425 0.87 -16.66 -5.66
C LYS A 425 -0.53 -17.26 -5.49
N VAL A 426 -1.24 -16.92 -4.40
CA VAL A 426 -2.59 -17.44 -4.16
C VAL A 426 -3.59 -16.95 -5.21
N GLU A 427 -3.49 -15.70 -5.64
CA GLU A 427 -4.29 -15.16 -6.75
C GLU A 427 -4.02 -15.92 -8.07
N LYS A 428 -2.75 -16.27 -8.32
CA LYS A 428 -2.40 -17.12 -9.47
C LYS A 428 -3.02 -18.51 -9.38
N ILE A 429 -2.92 -19.18 -8.23
CA ILE A 429 -3.41 -20.55 -8.04
C ILE A 429 -4.94 -20.62 -8.21
N THR A 430 -5.66 -19.67 -7.62
CA THR A 430 -7.11 -19.58 -7.74
C THR A 430 -7.52 -19.41 -9.21
N THR A 431 -6.83 -18.53 -9.94
CA THR A 431 -7.03 -18.32 -11.38
C THR A 431 -6.70 -19.57 -12.22
N ASP A 432 -5.58 -20.24 -11.91
CA ASP A 432 -5.14 -21.46 -12.60
C ASP A 432 -6.18 -22.58 -12.44
N TRP A 433 -6.80 -22.69 -11.26
CA TRP A 433 -7.81 -23.71 -10.99
C TRP A 433 -9.11 -23.48 -11.75
N GLU A 434 -9.65 -22.25 -11.75
CA GLU A 434 -10.85 -21.91 -12.52
C GLU A 434 -10.68 -22.25 -14.01
N TYR A 435 -9.49 -21.99 -14.56
CA TYR A 435 -9.13 -22.37 -15.92
C TYR A 435 -9.12 -23.90 -16.11
N ILE A 436 -8.55 -24.66 -15.18
CA ILE A 436 -8.49 -26.14 -15.23
C ILE A 436 -9.91 -26.74 -15.19
N GLU A 437 -10.76 -26.29 -14.27
CA GLU A 437 -12.13 -26.81 -14.12
C GLU A 437 -12.95 -26.57 -15.40
N SER A 438 -12.94 -25.34 -15.89
CA SER A 438 -13.69 -24.95 -17.08
C SER A 438 -13.24 -25.74 -18.32
N LYS A 439 -11.93 -26.02 -18.43
CA LYS A 439 -11.36 -26.85 -19.50
C LYS A 439 -11.89 -28.29 -19.49
N GLU A 440 -11.96 -28.94 -18.33
CA GLU A 440 -12.44 -30.32 -18.25
C GLU A 440 -13.96 -30.40 -18.51
N LEU A 441 -14.75 -29.43 -18.03
CA LEU A 441 -16.18 -29.33 -18.35
C LEU A 441 -16.43 -29.11 -19.85
N ALA A 442 -15.66 -28.23 -20.48
CA ALA A 442 -15.75 -28.00 -21.94
C ALA A 442 -15.39 -29.26 -22.73
N LYS A 443 -14.36 -30.00 -22.30
CA LYS A 443 -13.94 -31.26 -22.93
C LYS A 443 -15.03 -32.33 -22.84
N ILE A 444 -15.69 -32.48 -21.69
CA ILE A 444 -16.85 -33.37 -21.53
C ILE A 444 -17.97 -32.93 -22.47
N SER A 445 -18.26 -31.63 -22.51
CA SER A 445 -19.32 -31.03 -23.33
C SER A 445 -19.11 -31.24 -24.84
N ILE A 446 -17.86 -31.17 -25.33
CA ILE A 446 -17.52 -31.51 -26.71
C ILE A 446 -17.85 -32.97 -27.02
N GLY A 447 -17.52 -33.89 -26.11
CA GLY A 447 -17.87 -35.30 -26.23
C GLY A 447 -19.39 -35.53 -26.29
N ARG A 448 -20.15 -34.80 -25.46
CA ARG A 448 -21.62 -34.84 -25.44
C ARG A 448 -22.24 -34.30 -26.74
N ILE A 449 -21.72 -33.19 -27.27
CA ILE A 449 -22.18 -32.64 -28.56
C ILE A 449 -22.01 -33.67 -29.69
N LYS A 450 -20.88 -34.39 -29.75
CA LYS A 450 -20.69 -35.44 -30.75
C LYS A 450 -21.72 -36.57 -30.64
N ALA A 451 -22.09 -36.95 -29.41
CA ALA A 451 -23.14 -37.94 -29.19
C ALA A 451 -24.53 -37.40 -29.62
N ILE A 452 -24.85 -36.14 -29.31
CA ILE A 452 -26.07 -35.46 -29.75
C ILE A 452 -26.14 -35.44 -31.29
N GLU A 453 -25.07 -35.05 -31.97
CA GLU A 453 -25.00 -35.01 -33.44
C GLU A 453 -25.18 -36.39 -34.08
N GLN A 454 -24.67 -37.45 -33.43
CA GLN A 454 -24.91 -38.81 -33.88
C GLN A 454 -26.38 -39.21 -33.71
N PHE A 455 -27.03 -38.79 -32.62
CA PHE A 455 -28.44 -39.05 -32.38
C PHE A 455 -29.35 -38.26 -33.33
N GLU A 456 -29.03 -37.00 -33.64
CA GLU A 456 -29.72 -36.19 -34.66
C GLU A 456 -29.79 -36.94 -36.01
N LYS A 457 -28.74 -37.68 -36.39
CA LYS A 457 -28.75 -38.51 -37.61
C LYS A 457 -29.74 -39.66 -37.54
N TYR A 458 -29.91 -40.30 -36.39
CA TYR A 458 -30.90 -41.37 -36.22
C TYR A 458 -32.32 -40.84 -36.32
N VAL A 459 -32.59 -39.69 -35.71
CA VAL A 459 -33.89 -39.02 -35.76
C VAL A 459 -34.24 -38.60 -37.20
N ARG A 460 -33.33 -37.92 -37.90
CA ARG A 460 -33.55 -37.47 -39.30
C ARG A 460 -33.85 -38.62 -40.27
N ASN A 461 -33.19 -39.76 -40.05
CA ASN A 461 -33.34 -40.95 -40.89
C ASN A 461 -34.50 -41.87 -40.45
N ASP A 462 -35.36 -41.43 -39.53
CA ASP A 462 -36.52 -42.19 -39.03
C ASP A 462 -36.13 -43.59 -38.51
N ALA A 463 -35.01 -43.66 -37.77
CA ALA A 463 -34.46 -44.90 -37.26
C ALA A 463 -35.42 -45.64 -36.33
N SER A 464 -35.25 -46.97 -36.23
CA SER A 464 -36.10 -47.82 -35.39
C SER A 464 -36.04 -47.40 -33.92
N GLU A 465 -37.21 -47.11 -33.36
CA GLU A 465 -37.38 -46.74 -31.95
C GLU A 465 -36.73 -47.76 -31.00
N THR A 466 -37.13 -49.04 -31.08
CA THR A 466 -36.65 -50.09 -30.17
C THR A 466 -35.22 -50.56 -30.43
N LYS A 467 -34.75 -50.57 -31.68
CA LYS A 467 -33.42 -51.10 -32.05
C LYS A 467 -32.30 -50.06 -32.03
N VAL A 468 -32.63 -48.77 -32.14
CA VAL A 468 -31.63 -47.69 -32.31
C VAL A 468 -31.83 -46.57 -31.31
N ILE A 469 -33.03 -45.96 -31.27
CA ILE A 469 -33.29 -44.77 -30.44
C ILE A 469 -33.22 -45.14 -28.96
N GLN A 470 -33.93 -46.19 -28.54
CA GLN A 470 -34.01 -46.60 -27.14
C GLN A 470 -32.63 -47.04 -26.57
N PRO A 471 -31.84 -47.91 -27.23
CA PRO A 471 -30.49 -48.26 -26.76
C PRO A 471 -29.53 -47.07 -26.71
N PHE A 472 -29.71 -46.07 -27.58
CA PHE A 472 -28.87 -44.88 -27.56
C PHE A 472 -29.17 -44.01 -26.34
N LEU A 473 -30.45 -43.75 -26.05
CA LEU A 473 -30.86 -42.96 -24.89
C LEU A 473 -30.57 -43.67 -23.56
N GLU A 474 -30.58 -45.01 -23.54
CA GLU A 474 -30.09 -45.78 -22.38
C GLU A 474 -28.61 -45.53 -22.08
N LYS A 475 -27.77 -45.43 -23.11
CA LYS A 475 -26.36 -45.09 -22.93
C LYS A 475 -26.13 -43.60 -22.63
N PHE A 476 -27.02 -42.74 -23.10
CA PHE A 476 -26.88 -41.28 -23.00
C PHE A 476 -28.17 -40.61 -22.49
N PRO A 477 -28.61 -40.91 -21.26
CA PRO A 477 -29.90 -40.44 -20.74
C PRO A 477 -29.94 -38.93 -20.51
N TRP A 478 -28.78 -38.31 -20.26
CA TRP A 478 -28.61 -36.86 -20.08
C TRP A 478 -29.00 -36.03 -21.32
N ILE A 479 -29.24 -36.66 -22.49
CA ILE A 479 -29.82 -36.00 -23.67
C ILE A 479 -31.27 -35.56 -23.41
N LEU A 480 -31.99 -36.32 -22.58
CA LEU A 480 -33.39 -36.06 -22.26
C LEU A 480 -33.51 -35.01 -21.16
N ASP A 481 -32.70 -35.16 -20.10
CA ASP A 481 -32.56 -34.17 -19.04
C ASP A 481 -31.22 -34.42 -18.30
N PRO A 482 -30.37 -33.40 -18.11
CA PRO A 482 -29.08 -33.57 -17.44
C PRO A 482 -29.19 -33.96 -15.95
N ARG A 483 -30.38 -33.84 -15.35
CA ARG A 483 -30.65 -34.14 -13.93
C ARG A 483 -31.13 -35.57 -13.68
N ILE A 484 -31.14 -36.44 -14.69
CA ILE A 484 -31.53 -37.85 -14.52
C ILE A 484 -30.48 -38.57 -13.67
N THR A 485 -30.92 -39.19 -12.57
CA THR A 485 -30.07 -39.95 -11.65
C THR A 485 -30.18 -41.46 -11.87
N THR A 486 -31.38 -41.95 -12.18
CA THR A 486 -31.64 -43.34 -12.57
C THR A 486 -32.42 -43.41 -13.87
N PHE A 487 -32.10 -44.39 -14.71
CA PHE A 487 -32.69 -44.55 -16.04
C PHE A 487 -32.96 -46.03 -16.32
N GLU A 488 -34.22 -46.42 -16.36
CA GLU A 488 -34.62 -47.80 -16.64
C GLU A 488 -35.32 -47.92 -18.00
N ARG A 489 -34.83 -48.82 -18.86
CA ARG A 489 -35.41 -49.12 -20.17
C ARG A 489 -36.39 -50.29 -20.09
N GLU A 490 -37.47 -50.20 -20.86
CA GLU A 490 -38.32 -51.33 -21.22
C GLU A 490 -38.95 -52.02 -19.99
N VAL A 491 -39.26 -51.23 -18.97
CA VAL A 491 -39.74 -51.70 -17.68
C VAL A 491 -41.14 -52.28 -17.83
N THR A 492 -41.35 -53.48 -17.30
CA THR A 492 -42.66 -54.13 -17.32
C THR A 492 -43.40 -53.82 -16.03
N PHE A 493 -44.72 -53.68 -16.12
CA PHE A 493 -45.58 -53.43 -14.97
C PHE A 493 -45.36 -54.49 -13.88
N LYS A 494 -45.15 -55.74 -14.31
CA LYS A 494 -44.84 -56.87 -13.43
C LYS A 494 -43.48 -56.72 -12.72
N LYS A 495 -42.46 -56.15 -13.34
CA LYS A 495 -41.15 -55.88 -12.71
C LYS A 495 -41.29 -54.80 -11.63
N ILE A 496 -41.94 -53.68 -11.97
CA ILE A 496 -42.18 -52.55 -11.04
C ILE A 496 -42.94 -53.02 -9.80
N LEU A 497 -44.02 -53.80 -10.01
CA LEU A 497 -44.83 -54.34 -8.92
C LEU A 497 -44.07 -55.37 -8.09
N LYS A 498 -43.28 -56.26 -8.71
CA LYS A 498 -42.60 -57.36 -8.00
C LYS A 498 -41.37 -56.90 -7.21
N GLU A 499 -40.67 -55.86 -7.66
CA GLU A 499 -39.52 -55.27 -6.95
C GLU A 499 -39.94 -54.45 -5.73
N ASN A 500 -41.20 -53.98 -5.67
CA ASN A 500 -41.66 -53.06 -4.63
C ASN A 500 -42.85 -53.58 -3.79
N PHE A 501 -43.62 -54.56 -4.29
CA PHE A 501 -44.76 -55.20 -3.62
C PHE A 501 -44.77 -56.73 -3.88
N PRO A 502 -44.01 -57.52 -3.10
CA PRO A 502 -43.78 -58.93 -3.41
C PRO A 502 -44.99 -59.89 -3.25
N ASP A 503 -46.12 -59.46 -2.68
CA ASP A 503 -47.16 -60.36 -2.15
C ASP A 503 -48.57 -60.26 -2.79
N THR A 504 -48.72 -59.87 -4.06
CA THR A 504 -50.06 -59.89 -4.71
C THR A 504 -50.09 -60.62 -6.06
N GLU A 505 -51.07 -61.50 -6.24
CA GLU A 505 -51.41 -62.08 -7.54
C GLU A 505 -51.94 -60.99 -8.49
N LEU A 506 -51.39 -60.93 -9.70
CA LEU A 506 -51.69 -59.87 -10.67
C LEU A 506 -52.57 -60.39 -11.81
N GLU A 507 -53.80 -59.88 -11.93
CA GLU A 507 -54.75 -60.21 -13.00
C GLU A 507 -54.58 -59.40 -14.31
N GLU A 508 -53.59 -58.49 -14.42
CA GLU A 508 -53.47 -57.62 -15.59
C GLU A 508 -52.48 -58.12 -16.67
N LYS A 509 -52.81 -57.86 -17.95
CA LYS A 509 -51.91 -58.09 -19.09
C LYS A 509 -50.63 -57.28 -18.91
N ASN A 510 -49.46 -57.95 -18.90
CA ASN A 510 -48.14 -57.34 -18.68
C ASN A 510 -47.78 -56.31 -19.77
N ARG A 511 -48.06 -55.03 -19.52
CA ARG A 511 -47.69 -53.91 -20.39
C ARG A 511 -46.27 -53.43 -20.10
N ARG A 512 -45.65 -52.80 -21.09
CA ARG A 512 -44.25 -52.36 -21.08
C ARG A 512 -44.19 -50.86 -21.36
N LEU A 513 -43.50 -50.12 -20.51
CA LEU A 513 -43.22 -48.70 -20.69
C LEU A 513 -41.79 -48.52 -21.20
N ASP A 514 -41.58 -47.51 -22.06
CA ASP A 514 -40.29 -47.35 -22.74
C ASP A 514 -39.20 -46.90 -21.76
N PHE A 515 -39.43 -45.81 -21.02
CA PHE A 515 -38.51 -45.38 -19.96
C PHE A 515 -39.19 -44.88 -18.70
N LEU A 516 -38.54 -45.18 -17.58
CA LEU A 516 -38.82 -44.65 -16.26
C LEU A 516 -37.54 -43.99 -15.73
N CYS A 517 -37.63 -42.71 -15.35
CA CYS A 517 -36.48 -41.94 -14.88
C CYS A 517 -36.78 -41.29 -13.53
N ASN A 518 -35.75 -41.20 -12.68
CA ASN A 518 -35.80 -40.38 -11.47
C ASN A 518 -34.86 -39.17 -11.65
N LEU A 519 -35.32 -38.00 -11.22
CA LEU A 519 -34.51 -36.78 -11.21
C LEU A 519 -33.84 -36.57 -9.84
N VAL A 520 -32.83 -35.69 -9.80
CA VAL A 520 -32.13 -35.30 -8.54
C VAL A 520 -33.09 -34.79 -7.46
N ASN A 521 -34.18 -34.12 -7.84
CA ASN A 521 -35.19 -33.61 -6.91
C ASN A 521 -36.22 -34.68 -6.49
N GLY A 522 -36.06 -35.95 -6.87
CA GLY A 522 -36.99 -37.03 -6.57
C GLY A 522 -38.28 -37.03 -7.42
N GLU A 523 -38.35 -36.21 -8.46
CA GLU A 523 -39.45 -36.23 -9.43
C GLU A 523 -39.30 -37.40 -10.40
N LEU A 524 -40.41 -38.10 -10.65
CA LEU A 524 -40.42 -39.29 -11.50
C LEU A 524 -40.94 -38.94 -12.90
N ILE A 525 -40.20 -39.37 -13.92
CA ILE A 525 -40.51 -39.08 -15.32
C ILE A 525 -40.79 -40.37 -16.06
N ILE A 526 -41.93 -40.40 -16.75
CA ILE A 526 -42.28 -41.43 -17.72
C ILE A 526 -42.01 -40.87 -19.11
N ILE A 527 -41.32 -41.62 -19.95
CA ILE A 527 -41.09 -41.24 -21.33
C ILE A 527 -41.60 -42.36 -22.22
N GLU A 528 -42.61 -42.04 -23.03
CA GLU A 528 -43.08 -42.86 -24.12
C GLU A 528 -42.47 -42.33 -25.41
N LEU A 529 -41.80 -43.20 -26.17
CA LEU A 529 -41.22 -42.83 -27.45
C LEU A 529 -42.14 -43.23 -28.58
N LYS A 530 -42.10 -42.43 -29.64
CA LYS A 530 -42.56 -42.85 -30.96
C LYS A 530 -41.49 -42.58 -32.00
N ARG A 531 -41.67 -43.20 -33.16
CA ARG A 531 -40.86 -42.86 -34.34
C ARG A 531 -41.02 -41.38 -34.69
N PRO A 532 -39.94 -40.72 -35.16
CA PRO A 532 -39.97 -39.30 -35.52
C PRO A 532 -41.13 -38.91 -36.45
N ARG A 533 -41.47 -39.75 -37.43
CA ARG A 533 -42.48 -39.43 -38.45
C ARG A 533 -43.90 -39.95 -38.16
N ILE A 534 -44.18 -40.47 -36.96
CA ILE A 534 -45.52 -41.00 -36.66
C ILE A 534 -46.52 -39.83 -36.49
N LYS A 535 -47.75 -39.99 -36.99
CA LYS A 535 -48.85 -39.10 -36.60
C LYS A 535 -49.33 -39.50 -35.20
N ILE A 536 -49.38 -38.56 -34.27
CA ILE A 536 -49.90 -38.80 -32.93
C ILE A 536 -51.42 -38.85 -33.00
N SER A 537 -52.02 -39.93 -32.49
CA SER A 537 -53.47 -40.06 -32.36
C SER A 537 -53.88 -40.20 -30.89
N LEU A 538 -55.19 -40.21 -30.61
CA LEU A 538 -55.73 -40.55 -29.30
C LEU A 538 -55.16 -41.86 -28.72
N LYS A 539 -54.75 -42.80 -29.57
CA LYS A 539 -54.17 -44.08 -29.12
C LYS A 539 -52.87 -43.88 -28.35
N GLU A 540 -51.93 -43.12 -28.90
CA GLU A 540 -50.62 -42.87 -28.29
C GLU A 540 -50.74 -42.02 -27.02
N ILE A 541 -51.63 -41.01 -27.03
CA ILE A 541 -51.91 -40.18 -25.86
C ILE A 541 -52.51 -41.03 -24.71
N ARG A 542 -53.48 -41.88 -25.02
CA ARG A 542 -54.09 -42.79 -24.04
C ARG A 542 -53.04 -43.77 -23.49
N GLN A 543 -52.18 -44.31 -24.35
CA GLN A 543 -51.11 -45.21 -23.94
C GLN A 543 -50.17 -44.52 -22.93
N ALA A 544 -49.69 -43.32 -23.22
CA ALA A 544 -48.82 -42.56 -22.31
C ALA A 544 -49.51 -42.29 -20.96
N ARG A 545 -50.79 -41.91 -20.98
CA ARG A 545 -51.59 -41.62 -19.78
C ARG A 545 -51.92 -42.85 -18.94
N GLU A 546 -52.05 -44.02 -19.55
CA GLU A 546 -52.29 -45.27 -18.83
C GLU A 546 -51.10 -45.63 -17.93
N TYR A 547 -49.86 -45.35 -18.33
CA TYR A 547 -48.66 -45.58 -17.52
C TYR A 547 -48.66 -44.74 -16.24
N GLU A 548 -48.92 -43.44 -16.38
CA GLU A 548 -48.99 -42.53 -15.25
C GLU A 548 -50.12 -42.89 -14.29
N ARG A 549 -51.31 -43.20 -14.81
CA ARG A 549 -52.46 -43.64 -14.00
C ARG A 549 -52.15 -44.93 -13.24
N PHE A 550 -51.46 -45.87 -13.88
CA PHE A 550 -51.05 -47.11 -13.25
C PHE A 550 -50.07 -46.85 -12.09
N LEU A 551 -49.05 -46.00 -12.28
CA LEU A 551 -48.10 -45.67 -11.21
C LEU A 551 -48.77 -44.90 -10.07
N LEU A 552 -49.60 -43.90 -10.36
CA LEU A 552 -50.31 -43.13 -9.33
C LEU A 552 -51.32 -43.97 -8.53
N LYS A 553 -51.94 -44.99 -9.14
CA LYS A 553 -52.87 -45.90 -8.47
C LYS A 553 -52.17 -46.84 -7.51
N ASN A 554 -50.94 -47.26 -7.83
CA ASN A 554 -50.22 -48.32 -7.11
C ASN A 554 -49.05 -47.82 -6.25
N HIS A 555 -48.56 -46.58 -6.43
CA HIS A 555 -47.36 -46.03 -5.77
C HIS A 555 -47.55 -44.60 -5.21
N LYS A 556 -48.75 -44.23 -4.77
CA LYS A 556 -49.10 -42.86 -4.36
C LYS A 556 -48.23 -42.29 -3.22
N GLU A 557 -47.69 -43.14 -2.35
CA GLU A 557 -46.85 -42.73 -1.20
C GLU A 557 -45.37 -42.50 -1.55
N SER A 558 -44.85 -43.10 -2.63
CA SER A 558 -43.44 -42.96 -3.06
C SER A 558 -43.22 -41.83 -4.08
N ILE A 559 -44.29 -41.17 -4.51
CA ILE A 559 -44.31 -40.12 -5.54
C ILE A 559 -44.71 -38.79 -4.86
N ALA A 560 -43.94 -38.37 -3.84
CA ALA A 560 -44.24 -37.14 -3.10
C ALA A 560 -44.08 -35.87 -3.96
N ASN A 561 -43.22 -35.91 -4.98
CA ASN A 561 -42.85 -34.76 -5.82
C ASN A 561 -43.53 -34.75 -7.21
N GLY A 562 -44.48 -35.66 -7.45
CA GLY A 562 -45.27 -35.76 -8.69
C GLY A 562 -44.66 -36.66 -9.77
N VAL A 563 -45.48 -36.98 -10.79
CA VAL A 563 -45.07 -37.70 -12.01
C VAL A 563 -45.28 -36.79 -13.22
N LYS A 564 -44.29 -36.70 -14.09
CA LYS A 564 -44.46 -36.10 -15.43
C LYS A 564 -44.39 -37.17 -16.50
N THR A 565 -45.29 -37.07 -17.47
CA THR A 565 -45.32 -37.96 -18.63
C THR A 565 -44.92 -37.17 -19.87
N PHE A 566 -43.92 -37.66 -20.59
CA PHE A 566 -43.53 -37.13 -21.90
C PHE A 566 -43.86 -38.15 -22.99
N LEU A 567 -44.49 -37.68 -24.05
CA LEU A 567 -44.61 -38.40 -25.32
C LEU A 567 -43.69 -37.73 -26.33
N ILE A 568 -42.73 -38.47 -26.89
CA ILE A 568 -41.71 -37.88 -27.77
C ILE A 568 -41.90 -38.32 -29.23
N SER A 569 -42.11 -37.34 -30.11
CA SER A 569 -42.14 -37.51 -31.57
C SER A 569 -41.94 -36.16 -32.29
N ASP A 570 -41.37 -36.16 -33.49
CA ASP A 570 -41.16 -34.94 -34.28
C ASP A 570 -42.40 -34.51 -35.09
N SER A 571 -43.40 -35.39 -35.24
CA SER A 571 -44.62 -35.11 -35.98
C SER A 571 -45.78 -34.81 -35.03
N PHE A 572 -46.12 -33.52 -34.92
CA PHE A 572 -47.25 -33.01 -34.13
C PHE A 572 -48.59 -33.02 -34.88
N VAL A 573 -48.68 -33.76 -35.99
CA VAL A 573 -49.92 -33.79 -36.78
C VAL A 573 -50.97 -34.61 -36.04
N MET A 574 -51.99 -33.93 -35.53
CA MET A 574 -53.15 -34.48 -34.83
C MET A 574 -54.44 -34.05 -35.55
N ASP A 575 -55.53 -34.80 -35.36
CA ASP A 575 -56.88 -34.32 -35.70
C ASP A 575 -57.41 -33.38 -34.60
N ASP A 576 -58.49 -32.64 -34.89
CA ASP A 576 -59.06 -31.63 -34.00
C ASP A 576 -59.46 -32.22 -32.63
N GLU A 577 -60.07 -33.41 -32.62
CA GLU A 577 -60.48 -34.11 -31.38
C GLU A 577 -59.27 -34.48 -30.51
N THR A 578 -58.21 -35.00 -31.14
CA THR A 578 -56.95 -35.35 -30.47
C THR A 578 -56.27 -34.10 -29.92
N THR A 579 -56.32 -32.99 -30.66
CA THR A 579 -55.74 -31.70 -30.25
C THR A 579 -56.42 -31.15 -29.02
N ASP A 580 -57.76 -31.06 -29.02
CA ASP A 580 -58.53 -30.59 -27.87
C ASP A 580 -58.28 -31.45 -26.62
N PHE A 581 -58.19 -32.78 -26.81
CA PHE A 581 -57.90 -33.70 -25.72
C PHE A 581 -56.48 -33.53 -25.16
N TYR A 582 -55.48 -33.30 -26.02
CA TYR A 582 -54.11 -33.02 -25.60
C TYR A 582 -53.99 -31.71 -24.83
N SER A 583 -54.57 -30.62 -25.34
CA SER A 583 -54.48 -29.29 -24.71
C SER A 583 -54.97 -29.31 -23.25
N SER A 584 -56.05 -30.04 -22.96
CA SER A 584 -56.52 -30.23 -21.58
C SER A 584 -55.51 -30.96 -20.67
N LEU A 585 -54.76 -31.92 -21.22
CA LEU A 585 -53.75 -32.67 -20.48
C LEU A 585 -52.46 -31.87 -20.27
N GLU A 586 -52.08 -31.05 -21.25
CA GLU A 586 -50.95 -30.12 -21.18
C GLU A 586 -51.21 -29.03 -20.14
N ASP A 587 -52.40 -28.40 -20.17
CA ASP A 587 -52.81 -27.36 -19.21
C ASP A 587 -52.84 -27.87 -17.77
N THR A 588 -53.19 -29.14 -17.58
CA THR A 588 -53.19 -29.79 -16.25
C THR A 588 -51.84 -30.39 -15.86
N GLY A 589 -50.81 -30.25 -16.70
CA GLY A 589 -49.45 -30.71 -16.47
C GLY A 589 -49.27 -32.24 -16.46
N LYS A 590 -50.23 -32.98 -17.01
CA LYS A 590 -50.27 -34.44 -16.95
C LYS A 590 -49.53 -35.11 -18.11
N LEU A 591 -49.49 -34.48 -19.28
CA LEU A 591 -48.78 -34.99 -20.45
C LEU A 591 -48.19 -33.83 -21.22
N TYR A 592 -46.92 -33.97 -21.59
CA TYR A 592 -46.25 -33.05 -22.50
C TYR A 592 -45.80 -33.81 -23.75
N ILE A 593 -46.14 -33.31 -24.93
CA ILE A 593 -45.57 -33.81 -26.17
C ILE A 593 -44.34 -32.97 -26.49
N LYS A 594 -43.20 -33.63 -26.69
CA LYS A 594 -41.94 -32.99 -27.07
C LYS A 594 -41.42 -33.55 -28.38
N SER A 595 -40.75 -32.73 -29.16
CA SER A 595 -40.01 -33.22 -30.32
C SER A 595 -38.61 -33.69 -29.92
N TYR A 596 -38.06 -34.64 -30.67
CA TYR A 596 -36.64 -34.97 -30.54
C TYR A 596 -35.79 -33.76 -30.92
N SER A 597 -36.24 -32.98 -31.91
CA SER A 597 -35.53 -31.78 -32.37
C SER A 597 -35.35 -30.74 -31.25
N ASP A 598 -36.39 -30.45 -30.47
CA ASP A 598 -36.33 -29.49 -29.36
C ASP A 598 -35.44 -30.00 -28.22
N LEU A 599 -35.57 -31.28 -27.86
CA LEU A 599 -34.74 -31.90 -26.82
C LEU A 599 -33.25 -31.85 -27.20
N LEU A 600 -32.93 -32.16 -28.45
CA LEU A 600 -31.55 -32.13 -28.94
C LEU A 600 -31.01 -30.70 -29.01
N GLN A 601 -31.83 -29.73 -29.41
CA GLN A 601 -31.43 -28.32 -29.41
C GLN A 601 -31.12 -27.83 -28.00
N GLN A 602 -31.98 -28.14 -27.02
CA GLN A 602 -31.77 -27.79 -25.61
C GLN A 602 -30.51 -28.45 -25.05
N ALA A 603 -30.34 -29.76 -25.26
CA ALA A 603 -29.15 -30.48 -24.81
C ALA A 603 -27.87 -29.94 -25.48
N LYS A 604 -27.93 -29.56 -26.76
CA LYS A 604 -26.80 -28.99 -27.50
C LYS A 604 -26.43 -27.59 -26.99
N GLN A 605 -27.43 -26.75 -26.71
CA GLN A 605 -27.20 -25.42 -26.17
C GLN A 605 -26.57 -25.49 -24.76
N TYR A 606 -27.12 -26.33 -23.88
CA TYR A 606 -26.58 -26.54 -22.53
C TYR A 606 -25.08 -26.90 -22.54
N ASN A 607 -24.65 -27.77 -23.46
CA ASN A 607 -23.24 -28.14 -23.58
C ASN A 607 -22.40 -27.05 -24.28
N LYS A 608 -22.97 -26.26 -25.19
CA LYS A 608 -22.27 -25.12 -25.81
C LYS A 608 -21.97 -24.01 -24.82
N ASP A 609 -22.83 -23.80 -23.81
CA ASP A 609 -22.64 -22.76 -22.80
C ASP A 609 -21.35 -23.01 -22.00
N TYR A 610 -21.07 -24.26 -21.60
CA TYR A 610 -19.80 -24.63 -20.95
C TYR A 610 -18.57 -24.41 -21.83
N ILE A 611 -18.67 -24.69 -23.13
CA ILE A 611 -17.58 -24.46 -24.09
C ILE A 611 -17.33 -22.97 -24.27
N THR A 612 -18.40 -22.18 -24.35
CA THR A 612 -18.32 -20.71 -24.48
C THR A 612 -17.68 -20.12 -23.24
N ARG A 613 -18.11 -20.54 -22.06
CA ARG A 613 -17.53 -20.12 -20.79
C ARG A 613 -16.04 -20.43 -20.68
N TYR A 614 -15.62 -21.62 -21.13
CA TYR A 614 -14.20 -21.96 -21.21
C TYR A 614 -13.42 -21.03 -22.15
N LYS A 615 -13.95 -20.70 -23.32
CA LYS A 615 -13.28 -19.79 -24.27
C LYS A 615 -13.13 -18.37 -23.72
N GLU A 616 -14.13 -17.88 -23.00
CA GLU A 616 -14.06 -16.58 -22.31
C GLU A 616 -12.89 -16.57 -21.31
N ILE A 617 -12.80 -17.60 -20.45
CA ILE A 617 -11.73 -17.73 -19.46
C ILE A 617 -10.36 -17.95 -20.15
N GLU A 618 -10.30 -18.77 -21.20
CA GLU A 618 -9.07 -19.03 -21.97
C GLU A 618 -8.53 -17.76 -22.63
N SER A 619 -9.38 -16.85 -23.11
CA SER A 619 -8.96 -15.59 -23.72
C SER A 619 -8.26 -14.64 -22.74
N ILE A 620 -8.68 -14.67 -21.47
CA ILE A 620 -8.05 -13.90 -20.39
C ILE A 620 -6.72 -14.54 -19.98
N TYR A 621 -6.68 -15.88 -19.96
CA TYR A 621 -5.52 -16.65 -19.49
C TYR A 621 -4.40 -16.78 -20.53
N LYS A 622 -4.73 -16.71 -21.83
CA LYS A 622 -3.79 -16.78 -22.96
C LYS A 622 -4.08 -15.70 -24.00
N PRO A 623 -3.73 -14.44 -23.71
CA PRO A 623 -3.99 -13.33 -24.62
C PRO A 623 -3.25 -13.46 -25.97
N ASP A 624 -2.11 -14.17 -26.01
CA ASP A 624 -1.25 -14.29 -27.20
C ASP A 624 -1.65 -15.42 -28.17
N LYS A 625 -2.85 -16.00 -28.03
CA LYS A 625 -3.38 -16.96 -29.02
C LYS A 625 -4.47 -16.31 -29.87
N GLU A 626 -4.09 -15.31 -30.67
CA GLU A 626 -4.88 -14.97 -31.85
C GLU A 626 -4.46 -15.83 -33.05
N VAL A 627 -5.50 -16.43 -33.65
CA VAL A 627 -5.62 -17.20 -34.91
C VAL A 627 -5.26 -18.69 -34.88
#